data_AF-A0A7X7S2S4-F1
#
_entry.id   AF-A0A7X7S2S4-F1
#
_cell.length_a   1.000
_cell.length_b   1.000
_cell.length_c   1.000
_cell.angle_alpha   90.00
_cell.angle_beta   90.00
_cell.angle_gamma   90.00
#
_symmetry.space_group_name_H-M   'P 1'
#
loop_
_entity.id
_entity.type
_entity.pdbx_description
1 polymer ?
#
loop_
_entity_poly.entity_id
_entity_poly.type
_entity_poly.pdbx_seq_one_letter_code
_entity_poly.pdbx_strand_id
1 'polypeptide(L)' 'MPFGKYAGRLLIDLPEPYVVWYYRKGLPDGELGKMLREVYEIKVNGLEYLFKPFRGNTGSPFA' A
#
# COMPACT_ATOMS: atom_id res chain seq x y z
N MET A 1 -4.79 3.73 4.19
CA MET A 1 -5.48 4.76 3.36
C MET A 1 -6.37 5.59 4.26
N PRO A 2 -6.15 6.91 4.33
CA PRO A 2 -6.81 7.76 5.32
C PRO A 2 -8.23 8.23 4.94
N PHE A 3 -8.63 8.18 3.67
CA PHE A 3 -9.92 8.69 3.22
C PHE A 3 -10.44 7.95 1.96
N GLY A 4 -11.67 8.28 1.55
CA GLY A 4 -12.31 7.77 0.35
C GLY A 4 -12.88 6.35 0.49
N LYS A 5 -13.19 5.71 -0.64
CA LYS A 5 -13.83 4.37 -0.70
C LYS A 5 -13.05 3.28 0.04
N TYR A 6 -11.72 3.43 0.13
CA TYR A 6 -10.83 2.46 0.77
C TYR A 6 -10.27 2.96 2.11
N ALA A 7 -10.93 3.93 2.75
CA ALA A 7 -10.54 4.41 4.07
C ALA A 7 -10.40 3.23 5.06
N GLY A 8 -9.37 3.29 5.91
CA GLY A 8 -9.06 2.26 6.91
C GLY A 8 -8.32 1.03 6.37
N ARG A 9 -8.15 0.87 5.04
CA ARG A 9 -7.36 -0.24 4.47
C ARG A 9 -5.87 0.06 4.49
N LEU A 10 -5.04 -0.98 4.62
CA LEU A 10 -3.60 -0.86 4.34
C LEU A 10 -3.38 -0.47 2.88
N LEU A 11 -2.31 0.29 2.60
CA LEU A 11 -2.05 0.73 1.22
C LEU A 11 -1.76 -0.44 0.28
N ILE A 12 -1.09 -1.49 0.78
CA ILE A 12 -0.80 -2.70 0.01
C ILE A 12 -2.07 -3.47 -0.41
N ASP A 13 -3.16 -3.32 0.35
CA ASP A 13 -4.46 -3.96 0.09
C ASP A 13 -5.37 -3.13 -0.81
N LEU A 14 -4.89 -1.97 -1.28
CA LEU A 14 -5.59 -1.20 -2.30
C LEU A 14 -5.58 -1.97 -3.63
N PRO A 15 -6.69 -1.96 -4.39
CA PRO A 15 -6.71 -2.54 -5.72
C PRO A 15 -5.67 -1.89 -6.62
N GLU A 16 -4.95 -2.68 -7.40
CA GLU A 16 -3.93 -2.15 -8.33
C GLU A 16 -4.46 -1.06 -9.26
N PRO A 17 -5.65 -1.20 -9.91
CA PRO A 17 -6.18 -0.13 -10.75
C PRO A 17 -6.35 1.22 -10.02
N TYR A 18 -6.63 1.18 -8.71
CA TYR A 18 -6.79 2.37 -7.89
C TYR A 18 -5.46 3.06 -7.62
N VAL A 19 -4.41 2.27 -7.35
CA VAL A 19 -3.05 2.79 -7.14
C VAL A 19 -2.48 3.33 -8.44
N VAL A 20 -2.67 2.63 -9.56
CA VAL A 20 -2.25 3.07 -10.91
C VAL A 20 -2.95 4.37 -11.29
N TRP A 21 -4.25 4.50 -11.00
CA TRP A 21 -4.98 5.75 -11.25
C TRP A 21 -4.37 6.93 -10.47
N TYR A 22 -4.05 6.73 -9.19
CA TYR A 22 -3.39 7.75 -8.37
C TYR A 22 -2.01 8.13 -8.92
N TYR A 23 -1.23 7.13 -9.32
CA TYR A 23 0.09 7.36 -9.91
C TYR A 23 0.01 8.20 -11.20
N ARG A 24 -0.99 7.94 -12.05
CA ARG A 24 -1.22 8.67 -13.31
C ARG A 24 -1.81 10.06 -13.11
N LYS A 25 -2.72 10.23 -12.14
CA LYS A 25 -3.42 11.49 -11.90
C LYS A 25 -2.58 12.48 -11.09
N GLY A 26 -1.74 11.97 -10.21
CA GLY A 26 -0.99 12.76 -9.24
C GLY A 26 -1.14 12.18 -7.84
N LEU A 27 -0.01 11.95 -7.19
CA LEU A 27 0.05 11.47 -5.81
C LEU A 27 -0.10 12.65 -4.85
N PRO A 28 -0.74 12.46 -3.68
CA PRO A 28 -0.78 13.48 -2.65
C PRO A 28 0.63 13.82 -2.17
N ASP A 29 0.87 15.05 -1.74
CA ASP A 29 2.16 15.41 -1.18
C ASP A 29 2.43 14.75 0.18
N GLY A 30 3.70 14.76 0.58
CA GLY A 30 4.14 14.23 1.86
C GLY A 30 4.31 12.71 1.86
N GLU A 31 4.20 12.12 3.05
CA GLU A 31 4.50 10.71 3.29
C GLU A 31 3.53 9.77 2.58
N LEU A 32 2.24 10.10 2.55
CA LEU A 32 1.23 9.28 1.89
C LEU A 32 1.52 9.10 0.40
N GLY A 33 1.95 10.15 -0.30
CA GLY A 33 2.33 10.06 -1.70
C GLY A 33 3.55 9.18 -1.93
N LYS A 34 4.57 9.31 -1.07
CA LYS A 34 5.78 8.47 -1.13
C LYS A 34 5.42 7.00 -0.93
N MET A 35 4.62 6.67 0.08
CA MET A 35 4.16 5.30 0.31
C MET A 35 3.30 4.78 -0.84
N LEU A 36 2.42 5.59 -1.42
CA LEU A 36 1.61 5.18 -2.59
C LEU A 36 2.47 4.94 -3.83
N ARG A 37 3.56 5.70 -4.01
CA ARG A 37 4.56 5.45 -5.06
C ARG A 37 5.25 4.11 -4.85
N GLU A 38 5.69 3.81 -3.64
CA GLU A 38 6.31 2.52 -3.31
C GLU A 38 5.33 1.36 -3.54
N VAL A 39 4.08 1.51 -3.11
CA VAL A 39 3.02 0.51 -3.34
C VAL A 39 2.73 0.32 -4.83
N TYR A 40 2.80 1.38 -5.63
CA TYR A 40 2.71 1.26 -7.09
C TYR A 40 3.83 0.38 -7.64
N GLU A 41 5.09 0.67 -7.29
CA GLU A 41 6.25 -0.12 -7.74
C GLU A 41 6.14 -1.58 -7.32
N ILE A 42 5.70 -1.84 -6.09
CA ILE A 42 5.48 -3.20 -5.61
C ILE A 42 4.46 -3.94 -6.48
N LYS A 43 3.34 -3.30 -6.81
CA LYS A 43 2.24 -3.93 -7.56
C LYS A 43 2.60 -4.17 -9.02
N VAL A 44 3.18 -3.20 -9.71
CA VAL A 44 3.52 -3.35 -11.14
C VAL A 44 4.60 -4.42 -11.37
N ASN A 45 5.42 -4.70 -10.36
CA ASN A 45 6.42 -5.77 -10.39
C ASN A 45 5.92 -7.10 -9.78
N GLY A 46 4.68 -7.18 -9.30
CA GLY A 46 4.12 -8.39 -8.69
C GLY A 46 4.78 -8.80 -7.37
N LEU A 47 5.32 -7.84 -6.62
CA LEU A 47 6.10 -8.07 -5.39
C LEU A 47 5.25 -8.14 -4.11
N GLU A 48 3.92 -8.21 -4.20
CA GLU A 48 3.04 -8.23 -3.04
C GLU A 48 3.26 -9.46 -2.14
N TYR A 49 3.86 -10.53 -2.68
CA TYR A 49 4.21 -11.72 -1.91
C TYR A 49 5.22 -11.43 -0.80
N LEU A 50 6.05 -10.38 -0.94
CA LEU A 50 7.00 -9.96 0.09
C LEU A 50 6.30 -9.56 1.39
N PHE A 51 5.02 -9.19 1.34
CA PHE A 51 4.24 -8.81 2.51
C PHE A 51 3.61 -10.00 3.24
N LYS A 52 3.59 -11.21 2.66
CA LYS A 52 2.97 -12.40 3.28
C LYS A 52 3.52 -12.71 4.68
N PRO A 53 4.84 -12.68 4.94
CA PRO A 53 5.40 -12.95 6.27
C PRO A 53 4.94 -11.95 7.33
N PHE A 54 4.64 -10.71 6.94
CA PHE A 54 4.24 -9.64 7.86
C PHE A 54 2.74 -9.64 8.18
N ARG A 55 1.92 -10.39 7.43
CA ARG A 55 0.46 -10.44 7.63
C ARG A 55 0.01 -11.36 8.78
N GLY A 56 0.90 -12.19 9.33
CA GLY A 56 0.56 -13.21 10.33
C GLY A 56 1.45 -13.25 11.57
N ASN A 57 2.40 -12.32 11.72
CA ASN A 57 3.27 -12.29 12.90
C ASN A 57 2.89 -11.14 13.85
N THR A 58 1.74 -11.28 14.50
CA THR A 58 1.42 -10.55 15.75
C THR A 58 2.00 -11.26 16.98
N GLY A 59 2.92 -12.21 16.78
CA GLY A 59 3.85 -12.65 17.82
C GLY A 59 4.93 -11.60 17.97
N SER A 60 4.66 -10.57 18.77
CA SER A 60 5.72 -9.71 19.28
C SER A 60 6.79 -10.60 19.92
N PRO A 61 8.08 -10.54 19.51
CA PRO A 61 9.16 -11.15 20.27
C PRO A 61 9.44 -10.41 21.59
N PHE A 62 8.64 -9.38 21.89
CA PHE A 62 8.70 -8.54 23.07
C PHE A 62 7.39 -8.53 23.89
N ALA A 63 6.49 -9.50 23.67
CA ALA A 63 5.33 -9.71 24.53
C ALA A 63 5.58 -10.85 25.52
#